data_AF-A0A8J6VTB0-F1
#
_entry.id   AF-A0A8J6VTB0-F1
#
_cell.length_a   1.000
_cell.length_b   1.000
_cell.length_c   1.000
_cell.angle_alpha   90.00
_cell.angle_beta   90.00
_cell.angle_gamma   90.00
#
_symmetry.space_group_name_H-M   'P 1'
#
loop_
_entity.id
_entity.type
_entity.pdbx_description
1 polymer ?
#
loop_
_entity_poly.entity_id
_entity_poly.type
_entity_poly.pdbx_seq_one_letter_code
_entity_poly.pdbx_strand_id
1 'polypeptide(L)'
;MTQHCVVVHHSSQTVQGERIINGRKQEEQLDDGQVVILPATAPHKMCWNGQGDFTVLMLDPPHLARTAYESVDGDRFEMIPQFAMFDPLIYQIGLALKSEVELGANNRLYAESLATLLSAHLLQRYSV
;
A
#
# COMPACT_ATOMS: atom_id res chain seq x y z
N MET A 1 -1.75 1.08 -17.65
CA MET A 1 -2.73 1.50 -16.62
C MET A 1 -1.94 1.83 -15.37
N THR A 2 -2.17 2.99 -14.75
CA THR A 2 -1.51 3.41 -13.50
C THR A 2 -2.33 2.91 -12.32
N GLN A 3 -1.73 2.13 -11.42
CA GLN A 3 -2.40 1.58 -10.24
C GLN A 3 -1.88 2.24 -8.97
N HIS A 4 -2.71 2.32 -7.94
CA HIS A 4 -2.23 2.70 -6.62
C HIS A 4 -1.54 1.51 -6.00
N CYS A 5 -0.38 1.72 -5.38
CA CYS A 5 0.41 0.66 -4.78
C CYS A 5 0.56 0.90 -3.28
N VAL A 6 0.33 -0.16 -2.51
CA VAL A 6 0.74 -0.21 -1.10
C VAL A 6 1.82 -1.27 -0.98
N VAL A 7 3.00 -0.87 -0.53
CA VAL A 7 4.12 -1.79 -0.29
C VAL A 7 4.12 -2.12 1.19
N VAL A 8 4.26 -3.40 1.52
CA VAL A 8 4.35 -3.92 2.89
C VAL A 8 5.66 -4.66 3.03
N HIS A 9 6.53 -4.22 3.93
CA HIS A 9 7.84 -4.81 4.16
C HIS A 9 7.77 -5.99 5.13
N HIS A 10 8.50 -7.07 4.83
CA HIS A 10 8.56 -8.34 5.59
C HIS A 10 9.99 -8.71 6.01
N SER A 11 10.86 -7.72 6.15
CA SER A 11 12.31 -7.96 6.23
C SER A 11 12.73 -8.36 7.64
N SER A 12 13.47 -9.46 7.78
CA SER A 12 14.03 -9.92 9.06
C SER A 12 15.20 -9.07 9.56
N GLN A 13 15.70 -8.17 8.72
CA GLN A 13 16.74 -7.19 9.03
C GLN A 13 16.31 -5.82 8.50
N THR A 14 16.69 -4.76 9.21
CA THR A 14 16.47 -3.38 8.75
C THR A 14 17.20 -3.13 7.44
N VAL A 15 16.46 -2.77 6.39
CA VAL A 15 17.03 -2.36 5.11
C VAL A 15 17.06 -0.84 5.03
N GLN A 16 18.23 -0.27 4.72
CA GLN A 16 18.36 1.16 4.49
C GLN A 16 18.08 1.47 3.02
N GLY A 17 17.27 2.49 2.78
CA GLY A 17 16.94 2.93 1.43
C GLY A 17 16.73 4.43 1.33
N GLU A 18 16.62 4.88 0.09
CA GLU A 18 16.27 6.25 -0.24
C GLU A 18 15.14 6.22 -1.26
N ARG A 19 14.07 6.92 -0.92
CA ARG A 19 12.89 7.08 -1.76
C ARG A 19 12.76 8.50 -2.23
N ILE A 20 12.37 8.66 -3.49
CA ILE A 20 11.91 9.93 -4.04
C ILE A 20 10.45 9.75 -4.43
N ILE A 21 9.55 10.58 -3.89
CA ILE A 21 8.14 10.63 -4.31
C ILE A 21 7.80 12.09 -4.63
N ASN A 22 7.24 12.35 -5.83
CA ASN A 22 6.91 13.71 -6.28
C ASN A 22 8.08 14.69 -6.14
N GLY A 23 9.31 14.22 -6.40
CA GLY A 23 10.54 15.01 -6.27
C GLY A 23 11.06 15.21 -4.84
N ARG A 24 10.29 14.85 -3.81
CA ARG A 24 10.75 14.85 -2.42
C ARG A 24 11.55 13.59 -2.13
N LYS A 25 12.80 13.75 -1.71
CA LYS A 25 13.72 12.68 -1.31
C LYS A 25 13.66 12.46 0.20
N GLN A 26 13.69 11.21 0.64
CA GLN A 26 13.75 10.81 2.04
C GLN A 26 14.54 9.51 2.20
N GLU A 27 15.41 9.47 3.21
CA GLU A 27 16.05 8.24 3.67
C GLU A 27 15.04 7.44 4.51
N GLU A 28 14.96 6.14 4.26
CA GLU A 28 13.99 5.23 4.89
C GLU A 28 14.72 4.08 5.61
N GLN A 29 14.25 3.76 6.81
CA GLN A 29 14.55 2.50 7.49
C GLN A 29 13.37 1.56 7.24
N LEU A 30 13.62 0.51 6.47
CA LEU A 30 12.62 -0.46 6.06
C LEU A 30 12.71 -1.69 6.98
N ASP A 31 12.06 -1.57 8.12
CA ASP A 31 11.84 -2.67 9.04
C ASP A 31 10.63 -3.52 8.63
N ASP A 32 10.52 -4.72 9.21
CA ASP A 32 9.30 -5.52 9.14
C ASP A 32 8.06 -4.70 9.54
N GLY A 33 6.99 -4.82 8.78
CA GLY A 33 5.74 -4.12 8.97
C GLY A 33 5.71 -2.66 8.51
N GLN A 34 6.82 -2.08 8.07
CA GLN A 34 6.78 -0.77 7.42
C GLN A 34 5.94 -0.85 6.14
N VAL A 35 5.16 0.19 5.90
CA VAL A 35 4.30 0.34 4.73
C VAL A 35 4.65 1.60 3.96
N VAL A 36 4.42 1.58 2.65
CA VAL A 36 4.59 2.74 1.77
C VAL A 36 3.35 2.87 0.91
N ILE A 37 2.79 4.07 0.82
CA ILE A 37 1.59 4.34 0.01
C ILE A 37 1.99 5.18 -1.19
N LEU A 38 1.74 4.65 -2.38
CA LEU A 38 2.11 5.23 -3.66
C LEU A 38 0.85 5.42 -4.51
N PRO A 39 0.35 6.66 -4.65
CA PRO A 39 -0.74 6.95 -5.56
C PRO A 39 -0.36 6.65 -7.01
N ALA A 40 -1.33 6.22 -7.82
CA ALA A 40 -1.16 5.87 -9.24
C ALA A 40 -0.51 6.99 -10.06
N THR A 41 -0.73 8.25 -9.69
CA THR A 41 -0.24 9.44 -10.37
C THR A 41 1.10 9.93 -9.84
N ALA A 42 1.60 9.37 -8.74
CA ALA A 42 2.80 9.86 -8.07
C ALA A 42 4.07 9.23 -8.67
N PRO A 43 4.89 9.96 -9.45
CA PRO A 43 6.20 9.47 -9.86
C PRO A 43 7.04 9.18 -8.63
N HIS A 44 7.61 7.98 -8.59
CA HIS A 44 8.48 7.56 -7.51
C HIS A 44 9.72 6.83 -8.01
N LYS A 45 10.78 6.87 -7.21
CA LYS A 45 12.01 6.09 -7.38
C LYS A 45 12.45 5.59 -6.02
N MET A 46 13.05 4.41 -5.99
CA MET A 46 13.57 3.80 -4.77
C MET A 46 14.92 3.17 -5.06
N CYS A 47 15.90 3.39 -4.19
CA CYS A 47 17.11 2.59 -4.11
C CYS A 47 17.28 2.09 -2.68
N TRP A 48 17.83 0.89 -2.52
CA TRP A 48 18.05 0.29 -1.22
C TRP A 48 19.30 -0.57 -1.23
N ASN A 49 19.86 -0.77 -0.05
CA ASN A 49 21.07 -1.55 0.16
C ASN A 49 20.73 -2.85 0.89
N GLY A 50 20.95 -3.99 0.23
CA GLY A 50 20.74 -5.32 0.82
C GLY A 50 19.54 -6.07 0.25
N GLN A 51 19.23 -7.23 0.83
CA GLN A 51 18.04 -8.00 0.48
C GLN A 51 16.83 -7.44 1.22
N GLY A 52 15.76 -7.17 0.48
CA GLY A 52 14.47 -6.77 1.05
C GLY A 52 13.40 -7.77 0.64
N ASP A 53 12.55 -8.14 1.60
CA ASP A 53 11.31 -8.88 1.34
C ASP A 53 10.14 -7.91 1.51
N PHE A 54 9.24 -7.89 0.54
CA PHE A 54 8.06 -7.04 0.55
C PHE A 54 6.96 -7.60 -0.34
N THR A 55 5.71 -7.28 0.02
CA THR A 55 4.53 -7.50 -0.80
C THR A 55 4.06 -6.17 -1.40
N VAL A 56 3.67 -6.20 -2.67
CA VAL A 56 3.04 -5.05 -3.33
C VAL A 56 1.57 -5.35 -3.55
N LEU A 57 0.71 -4.58 -2.91
CA LEU A 57 -0.73 -4.59 -3.12
C LEU A 57 -1.08 -3.55 -4.16
N MET A 58 -1.57 -3.99 -5.32
CA MET A 58 -1.98 -3.11 -6.41
C MET A 58 -3.49 -2.94 -6.39
N LEU A 59 -3.93 -1.70 -6.22
CA LEU A 59 -5.34 -1.32 -6.17
C LEU A 59 -5.73 -0.64 -7.48
N ASP A 60 -6.81 -1.14 -8.07
CA ASP A 60 -7.35 -0.58 -9.30
C ASP A 60 -8.06 0.76 -9.00
N PRO A 61 -7.69 1.88 -9.65
CA PRO A 61 -8.27 3.19 -9.35
C PRO A 61 -9.81 3.24 -9.44
N PRO A 62 -10.48 2.59 -10.43
CA PRO A 62 -11.94 2.50 -10.46
C PRO A 62 -12.56 1.81 -9.24
N HIS A 63 -11.90 0.78 -8.69
CA HIS A 63 -12.38 0.11 -7.48
C HIS A 63 -12.32 1.07 -6.28
N LEU A 64 -11.17 1.75 -6.11
CA LEU A 64 -10.99 2.71 -5.03
C LEU A 64 -11.97 3.89 -5.14
N ALA A 65 -12.22 4.38 -6.36
CA ALA A 65 -13.18 5.46 -6.60
C ALA A 65 -14.62 5.06 -6.29
N ARG A 66 -15.00 3.82 -6.58
CA ARG A 66 -16.30 3.29 -6.18
C ARG A 66 -16.43 3.22 -4.65
N THR A 67 -15.42 2.70 -3.96
CA THR A 67 -15.43 2.67 -2.48
C THR A 67 -15.50 4.07 -1.89
N ALA A 68 -14.79 5.05 -2.49
CA ALA A 68 -14.86 6.45 -2.08
C ALA A 68 -16.28 7.00 -2.23
N TYR A 69 -16.93 6.84 -3.39
CA TYR A 69 -18.30 7.29 -3.62
C TYR A 69 -19.30 6.69 -2.62
N GLU A 70 -19.11 5.43 -2.21
CA GLU A 70 -19.99 4.74 -1.27
C GLU A 70 -19.72 5.10 0.21
N SER A 71 -18.52 5.61 0.54
CA SER A 71 -18.04 5.73 1.94
C SER A 71 -17.65 7.15 2.38
N VAL A 72 -17.32 8.02 1.43
CA VAL A 72 -16.86 9.40 1.64
C VAL A 72 -17.74 10.30 0.78
N ASP A 73 -18.28 11.35 1.37
CA ASP A 73 -19.27 12.25 0.76
C ASP A 73 -18.60 13.19 -0.29
N GLY A 74 -18.03 12.62 -1.35
CA GLY A 74 -17.26 13.38 -2.33
C GLY A 74 -16.87 12.61 -3.59
N ASP A 75 -17.18 13.21 -4.75
CA ASP A 75 -16.77 12.73 -6.09
C ASP A 75 -15.27 12.93 -6.39
N ARG A 76 -14.50 13.48 -5.44
CA ARG A 76 -13.09 13.83 -5.63
C ARG A 76 -12.32 13.53 -4.36
N PHE A 77 -11.49 12.50 -4.40
CA PHE A 77 -10.47 12.23 -3.39
C PHE A 77 -9.09 12.24 -4.07
N GLU A 78 -8.08 12.69 -3.34
CA GLU A 78 -6.69 12.56 -3.74
C GLU A 78 -5.92 11.76 -2.69
N MET A 79 -5.33 10.62 -3.08
CA MET A 79 -4.47 9.87 -2.17
C MET A 79 -3.14 10.58 -1.94
N ILE A 80 -2.77 10.73 -0.68
CA ILE A 80 -1.53 11.35 -0.25
C ILE A 80 -0.44 10.27 -0.18
N PRO A 81 0.69 10.45 -0.89
CA PRO A 81 1.80 9.52 -0.79
C PRO A 81 2.39 9.50 0.62
N GLN A 82 2.83 8.32 1.05
CA GLN A 82 3.48 8.15 2.34
C GLN A 82 4.79 7.39 2.13
N PHE A 83 5.87 7.96 2.67
CA PHE A 83 7.14 7.27 2.88
C PHE A 83 6.98 6.18 3.96
N ALA A 84 7.98 5.33 4.13
CA ALA A 84 7.97 4.24 5.10
C ALA A 84 7.43 4.68 6.47
N MET A 85 6.30 4.09 6.87
CA MET A 85 5.70 4.26 8.18
C MET A 85 5.03 2.96 8.63
N PHE A 86 4.74 2.82 9.92
CA PHE A 86 4.00 1.67 10.43
C PHE A 86 2.49 1.95 10.47
N ASP A 87 1.71 1.14 9.74
CA ASP A 87 0.25 1.07 9.88
C ASP A 87 -0.15 -0.39 10.19
N PRO A 88 -0.63 -0.68 11.41
CA PRO A 88 -0.93 -2.05 11.83
C PRO A 88 -2.00 -2.73 10.96
N LEU A 89 -3.01 -2.00 10.51
CA LEU A 89 -4.12 -2.60 9.76
C LEU A 89 -3.65 -2.96 8.34
N ILE A 90 -2.94 -2.05 7.68
CA ILE A 90 -2.37 -2.31 6.35
C ILE A 90 -1.41 -3.49 6.41
N TYR A 91 -0.55 -3.57 7.43
CA TYR A 91 0.38 -4.68 7.60
C TYR A 91 -0.35 -6.02 7.74
N GLN A 92 -1.36 -6.10 8.61
CA GLN A 92 -2.13 -7.33 8.82
C GLN A 92 -2.93 -7.75 7.57
N ILE A 93 -3.50 -6.80 6.83
CA ILE A 93 -4.16 -7.08 5.55
C ILE A 93 -3.14 -7.64 4.54
N GLY A 94 -1.95 -7.05 4.47
CA GLY A 94 -0.87 -7.51 3.61
C GLY A 94 -0.44 -8.94 3.93
N LEU A 95 -0.26 -9.28 5.21
CA LEU A 95 0.05 -10.64 5.64
C LEU A 95 -1.05 -11.65 5.29
N ALA A 96 -2.31 -11.28 5.51
CA ALA A 96 -3.45 -12.14 5.19
C ALA A 96 -3.52 -12.44 3.68
N LEU A 97 -3.40 -11.42 2.83
CA LEU A 97 -3.40 -11.59 1.37
C LEU A 97 -2.18 -12.39 0.89
N LYS A 98 -1.00 -12.14 1.45
CA LYS A 98 0.22 -12.91 1.16
C LYS A 98 0.01 -14.39 1.47
N SER A 99 -0.55 -14.72 2.64
CA SER A 99 -0.83 -16.09 3.05
C SER A 99 -1.80 -16.80 2.10
N GLU A 100 -2.85 -16.14 1.63
CA GLU A 100 -3.80 -16.75 0.68
C GLU A 100 -3.12 -17.13 -0.64
N VAL A 101 -2.24 -16.26 -1.14
CA VAL A 101 -1.46 -16.53 -2.36
C VAL A 101 -0.50 -17.70 -2.15
N GLU A 102 0.20 -17.73 -1.02
CA GLU A 102 1.17 -18.80 -0.69
C GLU A 102 0.50 -20.16 -0.50
N LEU A 103 -0.71 -20.18 0.06
CA LEU A 103 -1.52 -21.40 0.22
C LEU A 103 -2.15 -21.86 -1.11
N GLY A 104 -2.05 -21.06 -2.18
CA GLY A 104 -2.74 -21.32 -3.45
C GLY A 104 -4.26 -21.25 -3.30
N ALA A 105 -4.76 -20.59 -2.26
CA ALA A 105 -6.18 -20.43 -2.02
C ALA A 105 -6.76 -19.43 -3.02
N ASN A 106 -7.88 -19.79 -3.65
CA ASN A 106 -8.62 -18.90 -4.54
C ASN A 106 -9.89 -18.39 -3.87
N ASN A 107 -9.78 -17.94 -2.62
CA ASN A 107 -10.91 -17.37 -1.89
C ASN A 107 -11.13 -15.92 -2.30
N ARG A 108 -11.71 -15.76 -3.49
CA ARG A 108 -11.98 -14.47 -4.10
C ARG A 108 -12.79 -13.55 -3.18
N LEU A 109 -13.81 -14.07 -2.49
CA LEU A 109 -14.63 -13.26 -1.58
C LEU A 109 -13.81 -12.70 -0.42
N TYR A 110 -12.92 -13.50 0.15
CA TYR A 110 -12.04 -13.06 1.24
C TYR A 110 -11.07 -11.98 0.75
N ALA A 111 -10.43 -12.19 -0.40
CA ALA A 111 -9.53 -11.20 -0.99
C ALA A 111 -10.25 -9.88 -1.35
N GLU A 112 -11.45 -9.95 -1.93
CA GLU A 112 -12.28 -8.77 -2.24
C GLU A 112 -12.74 -8.04 -0.97
N SER A 113 -13.04 -8.77 0.11
CA SER A 113 -13.41 -8.19 1.41
C SER A 113 -12.24 -7.42 2.03
N LEU A 114 -11.04 -8.01 2.00
CA LEU A 114 -9.82 -7.35 2.47
C LEU A 114 -9.42 -6.15 1.60
N ALA A 115 -9.60 -6.24 0.28
CA ALA A 115 -9.36 -5.12 -0.63
C ALA A 115 -10.32 -3.95 -0.37
N THR A 116 -11.60 -4.26 -0.09
CA THR A 116 -12.61 -3.26 0.28
C THR A 116 -12.24 -2.57 1.60
N LEU A 117 -11.85 -3.35 2.62
CA LEU A 117 -11.41 -2.82 3.91
C LEU A 117 -10.16 -1.94 3.77
N LEU A 118 -9.16 -2.40 3.00
CA LEU A 118 -7.95 -1.62 2.72
C LEU A 118 -8.29 -0.30 2.03
N SER A 119 -9.17 -0.35 1.02
CA SER A 119 -9.62 0.84 0.28
C SER A 119 -10.29 1.85 1.20
N ALA A 120 -11.22 1.42 2.06
CA ALA A 120 -11.88 2.30 3.02
C ALA A 120 -10.89 2.94 4.01
N HIS A 121 -9.94 2.15 4.53
CA HIS A 121 -8.91 2.66 5.46
C HIS A 121 -7.98 3.68 4.80
N LEU A 122 -7.58 3.43 3.55
CA LEU A 122 -6.75 4.35 2.77
C LEU A 122 -7.46 5.69 2.55
N LEU A 123 -8.73 5.64 2.16
CA LEU A 123 -9.54 6.84 1.95
C LEU A 123 -9.73 7.61 3.26
N GLN A 124 -10.02 6.93 4.35
CA GLN A 124 -10.24 7.57 5.65
C GLN A 124 -9.01 8.28 6.21
N ARG A 125 -7.80 7.73 6.02
CA ARG A 125 -6.59 8.19 6.71
C ARG A 125 -5.55 8.87 5.82
N TYR A 126 -5.58 8.56 4.53
CA TYR A 126 -4.52 8.93 3.58
C TYR A 126 -5.07 9.58 2.31
N SER A 127 -6.26 10.18 2.38
CA SER A 127 -6.78 11.03 1.30
C SER A 127 -7.29 12.38 1.80
N VAL A 128 -7.42 13.32 0.86
CA VAL A 128 -8.04 14.64 1.01
C VAL A 128 -9.10 14.90 -0.04
#